data_AF-A0A7X4DUT5-F1
#
_entry.id   AF-A0A7X4DUT5-F1
#
_cell.length_a   1.000
_cell.length_b   1.000
_cell.length_c   1.000
_cell.angle_alpha   90.00
_cell.angle_beta   90.00
_cell.angle_gamma   90.00
#
_symmetry.space_group_name_H-M   'P 1'
#
loop_
_entity.id
_entity.type
_entity.pdbx_description
1 polymer ?
#
loop_
_entity_poly.entity_id
_entity_poly.type
_entity_poly.pdbx_seq_one_letter_code
_entity_poly.pdbx_strand_id
1 'polypeptide(L)'
;MSHAEESHEGTRRDFLYYATGGAGVVAAGAAVWPLADQMNPSADVQALSSIRVDVSGIEPGTQLTVKWLGRPVIIRRRTAEEIAAARDVDVAALPDPLARNANVIDGAEATDANRALDENGEWLVQMGVCTHLGCVPIGDAGEFGGWFCPCHGSHYDTAGRIRKG
;
A
#
# COMPACT_ATOMS: atom_id res chain seq x y z
N MET A 1 -58.37 34.62 31.81
CA MET A 1 -57.10 34.47 31.08
C MET A 1 -55.96 34.79 32.03
N SER A 2 -55.35 33.78 32.64
CA SER A 2 -53.97 33.90 33.14
C SER A 2 -53.42 32.49 33.30
N HIS A 3 -52.63 32.12 32.28
CA HIS A 3 -51.48 31.23 32.32
C HIS A 3 -51.49 30.17 33.42
N ALA A 4 -51.94 28.96 33.03
CA ALA A 4 -51.63 27.74 33.73
C ALA A 4 -50.13 27.73 34.07
N GLU A 5 -49.85 27.50 35.34
CA GLU A 5 -48.52 27.20 35.85
C GLU A 5 -48.06 25.89 35.21
N GLU A 6 -47.32 25.96 34.11
CA GLU A 6 -46.50 24.84 33.66
C GLU A 6 -45.32 24.76 34.62
N SER A 7 -45.47 23.95 35.67
CA SER A 7 -44.41 23.73 36.66
C SER A 7 -43.22 23.05 36.00
N HIS A 8 -42.24 23.86 35.59
CA HIS A 8 -40.91 23.43 35.14
C HIS A 8 -40.07 22.83 36.29
N GLU A 9 -40.63 21.93 37.10
CA GLU A 9 -39.98 21.38 38.29
C GLU A 9 -38.97 20.26 37.99
N GLY A 10 -38.90 19.76 36.74
CA GLY A 10 -37.91 18.77 36.30
C GLY A 10 -36.76 19.29 35.44
N THR A 11 -36.88 20.46 34.80
CA THR A 11 -36.07 20.75 33.60
C THR A 11 -34.67 21.33 33.88
N ARG A 12 -34.49 22.11 34.95
CA ARG A 12 -33.20 22.81 35.21
C ARG A 12 -32.15 21.91 35.85
N ARG A 13 -32.57 21.03 36.76
CA ARG A 13 -31.66 20.07 37.41
C ARG A 13 -31.28 18.95 36.45
N ASP A 14 -32.24 18.43 35.68
CA ASP A 14 -31.94 17.45 34.62
C ASP A 14 -31.03 18.05 33.55
N PHE A 15 -31.27 19.31 33.15
CA PHE A 15 -30.34 20.02 32.27
C PHE A 15 -28.92 20.07 32.85
N LEU A 16 -28.76 20.37 34.15
CA LEU A 16 -27.44 20.34 34.80
C LEU A 16 -26.82 18.94 34.80
N TYR A 17 -27.59 17.88 35.02
CA TYR A 17 -27.08 16.50 34.92
C TYR A 17 -26.63 16.14 33.50
N TYR A 18 -27.43 16.47 32.48
CA TYR A 18 -27.06 16.26 31.08
C TYR A 18 -25.86 17.10 30.67
N ALA A 19 -25.83 18.38 31.05
CA ALA A 19 -24.71 19.27 30.73
C ALA A 19 -23.42 18.80 31.42
N THR A 20 -23.49 18.42 32.70
CA THR A 20 -22.32 17.94 33.47
C THR A 20 -21.85 16.58 32.95
N GLY A 21 -22.77 15.63 32.74
CA GLY A 21 -22.45 14.32 32.17
C GLY A 21 -21.88 14.43 30.75
N GLY A 22 -22.47 15.28 29.91
CA GLY A 22 -21.99 15.57 28.56
C GLY A 22 -20.60 16.19 28.57
N ALA A 23 -20.34 17.18 29.43
CA ALA A 23 -19.02 17.76 29.60
C ALA A 23 -17.99 16.70 30.08
N GLY A 24 -18.38 15.81 30.99
CA GLY A 24 -17.55 14.70 31.44
C GLY A 24 -17.17 13.74 30.31
N VAL A 25 -18.12 13.36 29.45
CA VAL A 25 -17.86 12.51 28.27
C VAL A 25 -16.89 13.20 27.29
N VAL A 26 -17.09 14.49 27.01
CA VAL A 26 -16.21 15.27 26.13
C VAL A 26 -14.79 15.32 26.70
N ALA A 27 -14.65 15.63 28.00
CA ALA A 27 -13.33 15.69 28.66
C ALA A 27 -12.63 14.32 28.65
N ALA A 28 -13.36 13.23 28.92
CA ALA A 28 -12.82 11.88 28.86
C ALA A 28 -12.35 11.52 27.44
N GLY A 29 -13.14 11.83 26.40
CA GLY A 29 -12.75 11.62 25.01
C GLY A 29 -11.49 12.42 24.64
N ALA A 30 -11.43 13.69 25.03
CA ALA A 30 -10.27 14.56 24.80
C ALA A 30 -9.00 14.09 25.52
N ALA A 31 -9.14 13.42 26.67
CA ALA A 31 -8.01 12.84 27.39
C ALA A 31 -7.56 11.49 26.82
N VAL A 32 -8.48 10.65 26.36
CA VAL A 32 -8.17 9.32 25.80
C VAL A 32 -7.63 9.40 24.37
N TRP A 33 -8.15 10.30 23.54
CA TRP A 33 -7.69 10.48 22.15
C TRP A 33 -6.16 10.59 22.01
N PRO A 34 -5.45 11.52 22.68
CA PRO A 34 -4.00 11.67 22.51
C PRO A 34 -3.21 10.45 23.00
N LEU A 35 -3.75 9.65 23.93
CA LEU A 35 -3.10 8.40 24.38
C LEU A 35 -3.10 7.33 23.29
N ALA A 36 -4.12 7.33 22.44
CA ALA A 36 -4.17 6.49 21.25
C ALA A 36 -3.40 7.12 20.08
N ASP A 37 -3.60 8.42 19.83
CA ASP A 37 -3.04 9.14 18.69
C ASP A 37 -1.51 9.22 18.73
N GLN A 38 -0.89 9.22 19.92
CA GLN A 38 0.57 9.20 20.04
C GLN A 38 1.25 7.93 19.46
N MET A 39 0.48 6.87 19.17
CA MET A 39 0.98 5.67 18.48
C MET A 39 0.90 5.77 16.95
N ASN A 40 0.26 6.81 16.39
CA ASN A 40 0.21 7.06 14.95
C ASN A 40 1.58 7.54 14.41
N PRO A 41 1.83 7.50 13.09
CA PRO A 41 3.10 7.92 12.51
C PRO A 41 3.48 9.37 12.87
N SER A 42 4.62 9.52 13.54
CA SER A 42 5.18 10.81 13.94
C SER A 42 5.66 11.65 12.75
N ALA A 43 5.89 12.94 12.97
CA ALA A 43 6.24 13.89 11.91
C ALA A 43 7.54 13.53 11.17
N ASP A 44 8.53 12.95 11.86
CA ASP A 44 9.79 12.50 11.27
C ASP A 44 9.61 11.31 10.31
N VAL A 45 8.65 10.42 10.60
CA VAL A 45 8.30 9.29 9.71
C VAL A 45 7.67 9.78 8.40
N GLN A 46 6.92 10.89 8.44
CA GLN A 46 6.23 11.45 7.27
C GLN A 46 7.16 12.24 6.32
N ALA A 47 8.34 12.65 6.78
CA ALA A 47 9.24 13.55 6.03
C ALA A 47 10.01 12.88 4.87
N LEU A 48 10.04 11.54 4.79
CA LEU A 48 10.73 10.80 3.73
C LEU A 48 9.84 10.72 2.48
N SER A 49 10.11 11.45 1.39
CA SER A 49 9.26 11.39 0.18
C SER A 49 9.96 10.86 -1.08
N SER A 50 11.18 11.31 -1.39
CA SER A 50 11.87 10.93 -2.63
C SER A 50 13.36 10.67 -2.46
N ILE A 51 13.89 9.69 -3.19
CA ILE A 51 15.32 9.40 -3.30
C ILE A 51 15.71 9.27 -4.78
N ARG A 52 17.00 9.41 -5.08
CA ARG A 52 17.56 9.08 -6.40
C ARG A 52 18.42 7.83 -6.27
N VAL A 53 18.33 6.94 -7.25
CA VAL A 53 19.10 5.70 -7.31
C VAL A 53 19.89 5.71 -8.60
N ASP A 54 21.20 5.51 -8.48
CA ASP A 54 22.06 5.30 -9.65
C ASP A 54 21.86 3.88 -10.17
N VAL A 55 21.58 3.76 -11.47
CA VAL A 55 21.30 2.50 -12.16
C VAL A 55 22.37 2.16 -13.21
N SER A 56 23.41 2.98 -13.34
CA SER A 56 24.44 2.86 -14.38
C SER A 56 25.20 1.52 -14.35
N GLY A 57 25.33 0.89 -13.18
CA GLY A 57 26.01 -0.40 -13.00
C GLY A 57 25.09 -1.63 -13.02
N ILE A 58 23.81 -1.48 -13.36
CA ILE A 58 22.86 -2.62 -13.39
C ILE A 58 22.90 -3.26 -14.78
N GLU A 59 23.31 -4.52 -14.83
CA GLU A 59 23.34 -5.33 -16.05
C GLU A 59 22.00 -6.05 -16.28
N PRO A 60 21.62 -6.34 -17.54
CA PRO A 60 20.43 -7.14 -17.83
C PRO A 60 20.45 -8.49 -17.08
N GLY A 61 19.29 -8.89 -16.54
CA GLY A 61 19.12 -10.07 -15.70
C GLY A 61 19.52 -9.88 -14.24
N THR A 62 20.02 -8.70 -13.84
CA THR A 62 20.37 -8.40 -12.46
C THR A 62 19.32 -7.53 -11.77
N GLN A 63 19.29 -7.62 -10.45
CA GLN A 63 18.38 -6.87 -9.59
C GLN A 63 19.16 -6.07 -8.55
N LEU A 64 18.73 -4.83 -8.35
CA LEU A 64 19.08 -4.00 -7.19
C LEU A 64 17.89 -3.91 -6.24
N THR A 65 18.13 -4.10 -4.94
CA THR A 65 17.13 -3.89 -3.89
C THR A 65 17.54 -2.68 -3.05
N VAL A 66 16.72 -1.63 -3.06
CA VAL A 66 16.95 -0.41 -2.26
C VAL A 66 15.90 -0.26 -1.17
N LYS A 67 16.23 0.44 -0.08
CA LYS A 67 15.28 0.75 0.99
C LYS A 67 14.62 2.11 0.72
N TRP A 68 13.30 2.13 0.60
CA TRP A 68 12.49 3.35 0.51
C TRP A 68 11.28 3.24 1.41
N LEU A 69 11.04 4.25 2.25
CA LEU A 69 9.97 4.25 3.26
C LEU A 69 9.97 3.00 4.16
N GLY A 70 11.16 2.55 4.58
CA GLY A 70 11.31 1.35 5.42
C GLY A 70 11.08 0.02 4.68
N ARG A 71 10.69 0.05 3.40
CA ARG A 71 10.32 -1.12 2.60
C ARG A 71 11.33 -1.34 1.45
N PRO A 72 11.51 -2.57 0.98
CA PRO A 72 12.33 -2.84 -0.20
C PRO A 72 11.62 -2.37 -1.48
N VAL A 73 12.38 -1.73 -2.36
CA VAL A 73 12.03 -1.48 -3.76
C VAL A 73 13.00 -2.27 -4.62
N ILE A 74 12.45 -3.03 -5.54
CA ILE A 74 13.17 -3.84 -6.51
C ILE A 74 13.29 -3.03 -7.79
N ILE A 75 14.52 -2.90 -8.28
CA ILE A 75 14.86 -2.34 -9.58
C ILE A 75 15.54 -3.47 -10.34
N ARG A 76 14.84 -4.06 -11.30
CA ARG A 76 15.37 -5.13 -12.16
C ARG A 76 15.53 -4.61 -13.57
N ARG A 77 16.72 -4.81 -14.15
CA ARG A 77 16.95 -4.63 -15.58
C ARG A 77 16.71 -5.98 -16.24
N ARG A 78 15.59 -6.13 -16.95
CA ARG A 78 15.12 -7.41 -17.47
C ARG A 78 15.87 -7.85 -18.72
N THR A 79 15.97 -9.16 -18.93
CA THR A 79 16.48 -9.71 -20.19
C THR A 79 15.41 -9.72 -21.27
N ALA A 80 15.81 -9.94 -22.52
CA ALA A 80 14.88 -10.06 -23.64
C ALA A 80 13.89 -11.22 -23.45
N GLU A 81 14.35 -12.33 -22.88
CA GLU A 81 13.54 -13.52 -22.59
C GLU A 81 12.48 -13.22 -21.53
N GLU A 82 12.82 -12.46 -20.48
CA GLU A 82 11.89 -12.08 -19.43
C GLU A 82 10.79 -11.16 -19.92
N ILE A 83 11.15 -10.21 -20.79
CA ILE A 83 10.21 -9.28 -21.43
C ILE A 83 9.28 -10.05 -22.37
N ALA A 84 9.84 -10.95 -23.20
CA ALA A 84 9.04 -11.78 -24.08
C ALA A 84 8.06 -12.66 -23.29
N ALA A 85 8.52 -13.32 -22.23
CA ALA A 85 7.68 -14.14 -21.37
C ALA A 85 6.57 -13.32 -20.69
N ALA A 86 6.85 -12.09 -20.26
CA ALA A 86 5.84 -11.22 -19.65
C ALA A 86 4.75 -10.79 -20.66
N ARG A 87 5.15 -10.51 -21.91
CA ARG A 87 4.26 -10.08 -23.01
C ARG A 87 3.36 -11.20 -23.53
N ASP A 88 3.79 -12.44 -23.42
CA ASP A 88 3.03 -13.62 -23.86
C ASP A 88 1.87 -13.98 -22.90
N VAL A 89 1.81 -13.35 -21.72
CA VAL A 89 0.77 -13.65 -20.73
C VAL A 89 -0.56 -13.00 -21.10
N ASP A 90 -1.61 -13.82 -21.17
CA ASP A 90 -3.00 -13.35 -21.19
C ASP A 90 -3.37 -12.67 -19.87
N VAL A 91 -3.58 -11.36 -19.93
CA VAL A 91 -3.91 -10.53 -18.77
C VAL A 91 -5.26 -10.88 -18.17
N ALA A 92 -6.23 -11.31 -18.98
CA ALA A 92 -7.56 -11.66 -18.51
C ALA A 92 -7.57 -12.92 -17.62
N ALA A 93 -6.55 -13.78 -17.78
CA ALA A 93 -6.37 -14.99 -17.00
C ALA A 93 -5.60 -14.76 -15.68
N LEU A 94 -5.12 -13.54 -15.42
CA LEU A 94 -4.38 -13.23 -14.20
C LEU A 94 -5.31 -13.14 -12.98
N PRO A 95 -4.87 -13.60 -11.79
CA PRO A 95 -5.60 -13.35 -10.53
C PRO A 95 -5.85 -11.86 -10.24
N ASP A 96 -4.92 -10.99 -10.67
CA ASP A 96 -5.09 -9.54 -10.64
C ASP A 96 -4.81 -8.96 -12.05
N PRO A 97 -5.85 -8.58 -12.81
CA PRO A 97 -5.68 -8.06 -14.16
C PRO A 97 -5.33 -6.56 -14.19
N LEU A 98 -5.08 -5.92 -13.05
CA LEU A 98 -4.76 -4.48 -12.96
C LEU A 98 -3.26 -4.22 -12.88
N ALA A 99 -2.81 -3.13 -13.52
CA ALA A 99 -1.40 -2.77 -13.63
C ALA A 99 -0.73 -2.46 -12.29
N ARG A 100 -1.48 -2.01 -11.28
CA ARG A 100 -0.94 -1.55 -9.98
C ARG A 100 0.26 -0.61 -10.14
N ASN A 101 0.16 0.31 -11.09
CA ASN A 101 1.22 1.24 -11.44
C ASN A 101 0.72 2.68 -11.22
N ALA A 102 1.33 3.38 -10.27
CA ALA A 102 0.96 4.75 -9.91
C ALA A 102 1.38 5.80 -10.97
N ASN A 103 2.14 5.40 -12.00
CA ASN A 103 2.62 6.29 -13.05
C ASN A 103 1.75 6.26 -14.32
N VAL A 104 0.72 5.42 -14.36
CA VAL A 104 -0.23 5.31 -15.48
C VAL A 104 -1.65 5.61 -15.01
N ILE A 105 -2.60 5.65 -15.95
CA ILE A 105 -4.01 5.87 -15.63
C ILE A 105 -4.53 4.80 -14.67
N ASP A 106 -5.32 5.21 -13.69
CA ASP A 106 -5.90 4.28 -12.73
C ASP A 106 -6.84 3.28 -13.44
N GLY A 107 -6.81 2.03 -13.01
CA GLY A 107 -7.53 0.94 -13.65
C GLY A 107 -6.90 0.39 -14.95
N ALA A 108 -5.70 0.84 -15.34
CA ALA A 108 -4.98 0.23 -16.46
C ALA A 108 -4.79 -1.28 -16.27
N GLU A 109 -4.81 -2.04 -17.37
CA GLU A 109 -4.63 -3.49 -17.37
C GLU A 109 -3.17 -3.89 -17.08
N ALA A 110 -2.95 -5.07 -16.49
CA ALA A 110 -1.65 -5.64 -16.13
C ALA A 110 -0.84 -6.18 -17.34
N THR A 111 -0.91 -5.47 -18.49
CA THR A 111 -0.03 -5.73 -19.63
C THR A 111 1.42 -5.48 -19.25
N ASP A 112 2.37 -6.16 -19.90
CA ASP A 112 3.80 -5.94 -19.65
C ASP A 112 4.21 -4.46 -19.81
N ALA A 113 3.67 -3.80 -20.85
CA ALA A 113 3.93 -2.39 -21.14
C ALA A 113 3.48 -1.46 -19.99
N ASN A 114 2.35 -1.78 -19.33
CA ASN A 114 1.87 -0.99 -18.18
C ASN A 114 2.62 -1.30 -16.87
N ARG A 115 3.53 -2.28 -16.86
CA ARG A 115 4.31 -2.70 -15.68
C ARG A 115 5.74 -2.18 -15.70
N ALA A 116 6.32 -1.97 -16.88
CA ALA A 116 7.67 -1.43 -17.03
C ALA A 116 7.69 0.11 -16.99
N LEU A 117 8.86 0.67 -16.69
CA LEU A 117 9.10 2.12 -16.67
C LEU A 117 9.33 2.69 -18.07
N ASP A 118 9.92 1.89 -18.97
CA ASP A 118 10.31 2.28 -20.33
C ASP A 118 9.57 1.46 -21.41
N GLU A 119 9.52 2.00 -22.62
CA GLU A 119 8.81 1.40 -23.76
C GLU A 119 9.39 0.05 -24.19
N ASN A 120 10.70 -0.17 -23.98
CA ASN A 120 11.33 -1.44 -24.32
C ASN A 120 11.01 -2.53 -23.31
N GLY A 121 10.49 -2.16 -22.13
CA GLY A 121 10.22 -3.08 -21.04
C GLY A 121 11.47 -3.46 -20.24
N GLU A 122 12.59 -2.79 -20.43
CA GLU A 122 13.86 -3.19 -19.80
C GLU A 122 13.86 -2.92 -18.28
N TRP A 123 13.22 -1.86 -17.83
CA TRP A 123 13.25 -1.42 -16.44
C TRP A 123 11.96 -1.78 -15.72
N LEU A 124 12.04 -2.78 -14.85
CA LEU A 124 10.97 -3.11 -13.91
C LEU A 124 11.29 -2.52 -12.53
N VAL A 125 10.46 -1.58 -12.09
CA VAL A 125 10.56 -0.95 -10.76
C VAL A 125 9.29 -1.22 -9.98
N GLN A 126 9.42 -1.90 -8.84
CA GLN A 126 8.27 -2.30 -8.04
C GLN A 126 8.60 -2.40 -6.56
N MET A 127 7.57 -2.32 -5.71
CA MET A 127 7.71 -2.65 -4.30
C MET A 127 8.11 -4.13 -4.17
N GLY A 128 9.21 -4.42 -3.49
CA GLY A 128 9.63 -5.79 -3.14
C GLY A 128 8.84 -6.36 -1.97
N VAL A 129 7.55 -6.05 -1.88
CA VAL A 129 6.70 -6.32 -0.72
C VAL A 129 5.54 -7.18 -1.21
N CYS A 130 5.51 -8.42 -0.76
CA CYS A 130 4.45 -9.36 -1.08
C CYS A 130 3.10 -8.80 -0.65
N THR A 131 2.14 -8.79 -1.57
CA THR A 131 0.80 -8.24 -1.38
C THR A 131 -0.07 -9.06 -0.44
N HIS A 132 0.35 -10.28 -0.08
CA HIS A 132 -0.35 -11.06 0.94
C HIS A 132 -0.16 -10.45 2.33
N LEU A 133 1.06 -10.52 2.89
CA LEU A 133 1.35 -10.08 4.28
C LEU A 133 2.71 -9.39 4.44
N GLY A 134 3.30 -8.86 3.36
CA GLY A 134 4.43 -7.94 3.44
C GLY A 134 5.83 -8.55 3.48
N CYS A 135 5.97 -9.88 3.39
CA CYS A 135 7.27 -10.53 3.23
C CYS A 135 7.97 -10.09 1.94
N VAL A 136 9.29 -10.28 1.85
CA VAL A 136 10.09 -9.95 0.67
C VAL A 136 10.17 -11.16 -0.27
N PRO A 137 9.63 -11.10 -1.50
CA PRO A 137 9.79 -12.18 -2.46
C PRO A 137 11.26 -12.33 -2.91
N ILE A 138 11.71 -13.57 -3.04
CA ILE A 138 13.04 -13.95 -3.54
C ILE A 138 13.00 -13.91 -5.06
N GLY A 139 13.95 -13.21 -5.69
CA GLY A 139 14.07 -13.12 -7.16
C GLY A 139 14.67 -14.38 -7.78
N ASP A 140 14.52 -14.50 -9.11
CA ASP A 140 14.98 -15.64 -9.91
C ASP A 140 14.45 -16.98 -9.35
N ALA A 141 13.22 -16.97 -8.81
CA ALA A 141 12.62 -18.08 -8.09
C ALA A 141 11.12 -18.21 -8.36
N GLY A 142 10.60 -19.41 -8.10
CA GLY A 142 9.19 -19.74 -8.27
C GLY A 142 8.86 -20.30 -9.65
N GLU A 143 7.59 -20.64 -9.86
CA GLU A 143 7.12 -21.39 -11.03
C GLU A 143 7.03 -20.55 -12.32
N PHE A 144 7.10 -19.22 -12.22
CA PHE A 144 6.82 -18.29 -13.33
C PHE A 144 8.02 -17.40 -13.68
N GLY A 145 9.23 -17.79 -13.28
CA GLY A 145 10.48 -17.10 -13.66
C GLY A 145 10.67 -15.71 -13.07
N GLY A 146 9.82 -15.27 -12.14
CA GLY A 146 9.93 -13.98 -11.46
C GLY A 146 10.38 -14.14 -10.01
N TRP A 147 9.40 -14.03 -9.10
CA TRP A 147 9.68 -14.05 -7.66
C TRP A 147 8.85 -15.09 -6.91
N PHE A 148 9.43 -15.61 -5.83
CA PHE A 148 8.77 -16.51 -4.89
C PHE A 148 8.73 -15.93 -3.48
N CYS A 149 7.55 -15.86 -2.87
CA CYS A 149 7.38 -15.45 -1.48
C CYS A 149 7.41 -16.68 -0.55
N PRO A 150 8.45 -16.86 0.28
CA PRO A 150 8.61 -18.07 1.10
C PRO A 150 7.64 -18.14 2.28
N CYS A 151 6.95 -17.05 2.63
CA CYS A 151 6.08 -17.01 3.80
C CYS A 151 4.83 -17.87 3.63
N HIS A 152 4.16 -17.75 2.47
CA HIS A 152 2.91 -18.46 2.21
C HIS A 152 2.82 -19.00 0.77
N GLY A 153 3.93 -19.01 0.03
CA GLY A 153 4.00 -19.66 -1.28
C GLY A 153 3.43 -18.86 -2.44
N SER A 154 3.41 -17.52 -2.36
CA SER A 154 2.99 -16.70 -3.51
C SER A 154 4.06 -16.70 -4.60
N HIS A 155 3.64 -16.87 -5.85
CA HIS A 155 4.51 -16.83 -7.03
C HIS A 155 4.15 -15.67 -7.94
N TYR A 156 5.16 -14.95 -8.38
CA TYR A 156 5.05 -13.80 -9.28
C TYR A 156 5.83 -14.06 -10.57
N ASP A 157 5.32 -13.57 -11.69
CA ASP A 157 6.01 -13.69 -12.99
C ASP A 157 7.07 -12.60 -13.21
N THR A 158 7.69 -12.59 -14.40
CA THR A 158 8.76 -11.66 -14.80
C THR A 158 8.33 -10.19 -14.92
N ALA A 159 7.04 -9.87 -14.76
CA ALA A 159 6.51 -8.50 -14.62
C ALA A 159 6.01 -8.22 -13.19
N GLY A 160 6.32 -9.11 -12.24
CA GLY A 160 5.92 -9.02 -10.84
C GLY A 160 4.42 -9.16 -10.62
N ARG A 161 3.69 -9.80 -11.54
CA ARG A 161 2.25 -10.03 -11.40
C ARG A 161 2.02 -11.33 -10.64
N ILE A 162 1.06 -11.34 -9.72
CA ILE A 162 0.69 -12.53 -8.96
C ILE A 162 0.15 -13.60 -9.92
N ARG A 163 0.60 -14.84 -9.75
CA ARG A 163 0.18 -15.98 -10.57
C ARG A 163 -0.46 -17.10 -9.75
N LYS A 164 -0.04 -17.23 -8.49
CA LYS A 164 -0.43 -18.31 -7.58
C LYS A 164 -0.13 -17.86 -6.15
N GLY A 165 -0.92 -18.29 -5.17
CA GLY A 165 -0.67 -18.05 -3.75
C GLY A 165 -1.94 -17.90 -2.95
#